data_AF-A0A6B2CTI8-F1
#
_entry.id   AF-A0A6B2CTI8-F1
#
_cell.length_a   1.000
_cell.length_b   1.000
_cell.length_c   1.000
_cell.angle_alpha   90.00
_cell.angle_beta   90.00
_cell.angle_gamma   90.00
#
_symmetry.space_group_name_H-M   'P 1'
#
loop_
_entity.id
_entity.type
_entity.pdbx_description
1 polymer ?
#
loop_
_entity_poly.entity_id
_entity_poly.type
_entity_poly.pdbx_seq_one_letter_code
_entity_poly.pdbx_strand_id
1 'polypeptide(L)'
;MYRVYERRVQIPIRISKGADEQARLKKLERWPREAGTTVVLDESGSNFGKLVQIYAADYGLEVGEKKWEVKSEGDTIRARLEIPLLKGGETKGRAVMEAAIPKTPTGEEGNNYVYTADVQYYIEIDEQVLAESTTSGMVEFSL
;
A
#
# COMPACT_ATOMS: atom_id res chain seq x y z
N MET A 1 1.54 -0.20 18.54
CA MET A 1 2.01 0.02 17.16
C MET A 1 1.82 1.48 16.79
N TYR A 2 2.81 2.08 16.13
CA TYR A 2 2.82 3.48 15.70
C TYR A 2 3.00 3.58 14.19
N ARG A 3 2.30 4.53 13.56
CA ARG A 3 2.44 4.83 12.13
C ARG A 3 3.72 5.61 11.90
N VAL A 4 4.69 4.97 11.27
CA VAL A 4 5.97 5.58 10.88
C VAL A 4 5.92 6.14 9.46
N TYR A 5 4.93 5.71 8.67
CA TYR A 5 4.64 6.22 7.34
C TYR A 5 3.13 6.19 7.10
N GLU A 6 2.58 7.27 6.51
CA GLU A 6 1.21 7.31 6.00
C GLU A 6 1.14 8.21 4.77
N ARG A 7 0.49 7.73 3.71
CA ARG A 7 0.19 8.52 2.52
C ARG A 7 -1.14 8.12 1.91
N ARG A 8 -1.93 9.11 1.49
CA ARG A 8 -3.17 8.92 0.73
C ARG A 8 -2.99 9.52 -0.66
N VAL A 9 -3.44 8.80 -1.68
CA VAL A 9 -3.38 9.22 -3.08
C VAL A 9 -4.64 8.81 -3.82
N GLN A 10 -4.97 9.58 -4.85
CA GLN A 10 -6.02 9.26 -5.80
C GLN A 10 -5.40 8.87 -7.13
N ILE A 11 -5.75 7.70 -7.65
CA ILE A 11 -5.11 7.13 -8.84
C ILE A 11 -6.16 6.92 -9.94
N PRO A 12 -6.00 7.56 -11.11
CA PRO A 12 -6.93 7.36 -12.22
C PRO A 12 -6.68 6.02 -12.92
N ILE A 13 -7.74 5.25 -13.09
CA ILE A 13 -7.79 3.99 -13.84
C ILE A 13 -8.57 4.25 -15.13
N ARG A 14 -7.87 4.17 -16.25
CA ARG A 14 -8.46 4.36 -17.58
C ARG A 14 -8.85 3.01 -18.18
N ILE A 15 -10.12 2.88 -18.54
CA ILE A 15 -10.63 1.69 -19.21
C ILE A 15 -11.38 2.10 -20.47
N SER A 16 -11.04 1.48 -21.60
CA SER A 16 -11.66 1.76 -22.89
C SER A 16 -13.18 1.68 -22.84
N LYS A 17 -13.87 2.63 -23.46
CA LYS A 17 -15.33 2.64 -23.62
C LYS A 17 -15.84 1.47 -24.47
N GLY A 18 -14.96 0.87 -25.28
CA GLY A 18 -15.26 -0.33 -26.06
C GLY A 18 -15.27 -1.64 -25.24
N ALA A 19 -14.76 -1.63 -24.00
CA ALA A 19 -14.89 -2.77 -23.10
C ALA A 19 -16.31 -2.80 -22.52
N ASP A 20 -16.96 -3.97 -22.55
CA ASP A 20 -18.26 -4.16 -21.89
C ASP A 20 -18.16 -4.02 -20.36
N GLU A 21 -19.31 -3.88 -19.70
CA GLU A 21 -19.37 -3.66 -18.25
C GLU A 21 -18.68 -4.75 -17.43
N GLN A 22 -18.85 -6.02 -17.81
CA GLN A 22 -18.25 -7.14 -17.08
C GLN A 22 -16.72 -7.12 -17.23
N ALA A 23 -16.21 -6.79 -18.42
CA ALA A 23 -14.78 -6.62 -18.66
C ALA A 23 -14.20 -5.45 -17.85
N ARG A 24 -14.93 -4.33 -17.73
CA ARG A 24 -14.52 -3.19 -16.89
C ARG A 24 -14.43 -3.58 -15.41
N LEU A 25 -15.47 -4.23 -14.87
CA LEU A 25 -15.49 -4.68 -13.48
C LEU A 25 -14.34 -5.63 -13.16
N LYS A 26 -14.11 -6.65 -13.99
CA LYS A 26 -12.98 -7.59 -13.84
C LYS A 26 -11.63 -6.88 -13.82
N LYS A 27 -11.47 -5.82 -14.62
CA LYS A 27 -10.24 -5.03 -14.64
C LYS A 27 -10.07 -4.22 -13.36
N LEU A 28 -11.14 -3.61 -12.84
CA LEU A 28 -11.12 -2.91 -11.55
C LEU A 28 -10.79 -3.86 -10.39
N GLU A 29 -11.28 -5.10 -10.41
CA GLU A 29 -10.99 -6.10 -9.37
C GLU A 29 -9.52 -6.57 -9.37
N ARG A 30 -8.87 -6.59 -10.55
CA ARG A 30 -7.45 -6.97 -10.67
C ARG A 30 -6.49 -5.82 -10.41
N TRP A 31 -6.92 -4.59 -10.70
CA TRP A 31 -6.09 -3.39 -10.64
C TRP A 31 -5.31 -3.21 -9.31
N PRO A 32 -5.87 -3.47 -8.12
CA PRO A 32 -5.13 -3.35 -6.86
C PRO A 32 -3.85 -4.20 -6.83
N ARG A 33 -3.91 -5.42 -7.37
CA ARG A 33 -2.76 -6.33 -7.42
C ARG A 33 -1.77 -5.98 -8.53
N GLU A 34 -2.27 -5.52 -9.67
CA GLU A 34 -1.45 -5.24 -10.86
C GLU A 34 -0.71 -3.90 -10.78
N ALA A 35 -1.38 -2.86 -10.28
CA ALA A 35 -0.86 -1.48 -10.31
C ALA A 35 -0.89 -0.78 -8.95
N GLY A 36 -1.69 -1.27 -8.00
CA GLY A 36 -1.83 -0.65 -6.68
C GLY A 36 -0.52 -0.59 -5.86
N THR A 37 0.49 -1.40 -6.19
CA THR A 37 1.79 -1.39 -5.50
C THR A 37 2.92 -0.74 -6.29
N THR A 38 2.67 -0.33 -7.54
CA THR A 38 3.70 0.23 -8.45
C THR A 38 3.71 1.75 -8.47
N VAL A 39 2.71 2.38 -7.85
CA VAL A 39 2.57 3.83 -7.72
C VAL A 39 3.76 4.40 -6.97
N VAL A 40 4.32 5.50 -7.48
CA VAL A 40 5.38 6.26 -6.81
C VAL A 40 4.78 7.07 -5.66
N LEU A 41 5.32 6.89 -4.47
CA LEU A 41 4.77 7.38 -3.20
C LEU A 41 5.69 8.33 -2.43
N ASP A 42 6.82 8.74 -3.01
CA ASP A 42 7.70 9.78 -2.46
C ASP A 42 8.47 10.49 -3.59
N GLU A 43 9.19 11.54 -3.25
CA GLU A 43 10.02 12.31 -4.19
C GLU A 43 11.24 11.52 -4.68
N SER A 44 11.61 10.45 -3.98
CA SER A 44 12.71 9.54 -4.31
C SER A 44 12.35 8.50 -5.38
N GLY A 45 11.09 8.47 -5.84
CA GLY A 45 10.64 7.49 -6.83
C GLY A 45 10.32 6.11 -6.24
N SER A 46 10.19 6.00 -4.91
CA SER A 46 9.90 4.74 -4.22
C SER A 46 8.43 4.39 -4.34
N ASN A 47 8.16 3.14 -4.70
CA ASN A 47 6.82 2.58 -4.58
C ASN A 47 6.63 1.93 -3.20
N PHE A 48 5.40 1.50 -2.90
CA PHE A 48 5.09 0.95 -1.58
C PHE A 48 5.99 -0.23 -1.21
N GLY A 49 6.25 -1.15 -2.14
CA GLY A 49 7.11 -2.31 -1.88
C GLY A 49 8.54 -1.92 -1.48
N LYS A 50 9.12 -0.91 -2.15
CA LYS A 50 10.44 -0.37 -1.79
C LYS A 50 10.43 0.28 -0.41
N LEU A 51 9.40 1.07 -0.09
CA LEU A 51 9.26 1.66 1.23
C LEU A 51 9.21 0.60 2.32
N VAL A 52 8.44 -0.48 2.11
CA VAL A 52 8.41 -1.60 3.07
C VAL A 52 9.80 -2.20 3.29
N GLN A 53 10.59 -2.38 2.24
CA GLN A 53 11.96 -2.90 2.36
C GLN A 53 12.89 -1.96 3.12
N ILE A 54 12.80 -0.65 2.85
CA ILE A 54 13.61 0.38 3.53
C ILE A 54 13.28 0.38 5.03
N TYR A 55 12.00 0.51 5.39
CA TYR A 55 11.59 0.51 6.80
C TYR A 55 11.90 -0.84 7.47
N ALA A 56 11.72 -1.97 6.80
CA ALA A 56 12.11 -3.25 7.37
C ALA A 56 13.61 -3.28 7.69
N ALA A 57 14.47 -2.81 6.79
CA ALA A 57 15.91 -2.73 7.01
C ALA A 57 16.29 -1.77 8.15
N ASP A 58 15.70 -0.55 8.17
CA ASP A 58 16.01 0.49 9.16
C ASP A 58 15.69 0.04 10.60
N TYR A 59 14.69 -0.82 10.77
CA TYR A 59 14.25 -1.31 12.07
C TYR A 59 14.66 -2.78 12.36
N GLY A 60 15.51 -3.38 11.51
CA GLY A 60 15.98 -4.76 11.68
C GLY A 60 14.85 -5.80 11.65
N LEU A 61 13.85 -5.58 10.80
CA LEU A 61 12.68 -6.44 10.61
C LEU A 61 12.79 -7.24 9.31
N GLU A 62 12.16 -8.41 9.30
CA GLU A 62 12.01 -9.27 8.14
C GLU A 62 10.64 -9.04 7.48
N VAL A 63 10.60 -9.02 6.15
CA VAL A 63 9.34 -8.86 5.40
C VAL A 63 8.65 -10.21 5.25
N GLY A 64 7.51 -10.38 5.91
CA GLY A 64 6.73 -11.60 5.87
C GLY A 64 5.87 -11.75 4.61
N GLU A 65 5.06 -12.81 4.58
CA GLU A 65 4.23 -13.14 3.43
C GLU A 65 3.09 -12.13 3.21
N LYS A 66 2.93 -11.68 1.96
CA LYS A 66 1.89 -10.73 1.56
C LYS A 66 0.51 -11.38 1.63
N LYS A 67 -0.40 -10.78 2.39
CA LYS A 67 -1.81 -11.18 2.47
C LYS A 67 -2.66 -10.20 1.68
N TRP A 68 -3.42 -10.73 0.73
CA TRP A 68 -4.33 -9.94 -0.10
C TRP A 68 -5.77 -10.31 0.18
N GLU A 69 -6.60 -9.30 0.40
CA GLU A 69 -8.05 -9.40 0.40
C GLU A 69 -8.60 -8.44 -0.66
N VAL A 70 -9.45 -8.94 -1.55
CA VAL A 70 -10.18 -8.11 -2.51
C VAL A 70 -11.64 -8.50 -2.42
N LYS A 71 -12.51 -7.53 -2.13
CA LYS A 71 -13.94 -7.73 -1.94
C LYS A 71 -14.70 -6.73 -2.81
N SER A 72 -15.74 -7.24 -3.45
CA SER A 72 -16.66 -6.45 -4.26
C SER A 72 -17.91 -6.22 -3.40
N GLU A 73 -18.08 -5.01 -2.86
CA GLU A 73 -19.13 -4.67 -1.89
C GLU A 73 -20.01 -3.55 -2.44
N GLY A 74 -21.28 -3.88 -2.76
CA GLY A 74 -22.20 -2.93 -3.39
C GLY A 74 -21.60 -2.29 -4.63
N ASP A 75 -21.52 -0.95 -4.65
CA ASP A 75 -20.99 -0.14 -5.75
C ASP A 75 -19.48 0.12 -5.66
N THR A 76 -18.75 -0.54 -4.76
CA THR A 76 -17.32 -0.31 -4.56
C THR A 76 -16.54 -1.61 -4.54
N ILE A 77 -15.34 -1.60 -5.11
CA ILE A 77 -14.34 -2.65 -4.94
C ILE A 77 -13.39 -2.18 -3.85
N ARG A 78 -13.26 -2.98 -2.79
CA ARG A 78 -12.30 -2.76 -1.71
C ARG A 78 -11.18 -3.77 -1.80
N ALA A 79 -9.95 -3.30 -1.69
CA ALA A 79 -8.79 -4.17 -1.62
C ALA A 79 -7.92 -3.78 -0.42
N ARG A 80 -7.35 -4.79 0.23
CA ARG A 80 -6.40 -4.66 1.32
C ARG A 80 -5.23 -5.58 1.06
N LEU A 81 -4.04 -5.01 1.02
CA LEU A 81 -2.77 -5.73 1.11
C LEU A 81 -2.22 -5.49 2.51
N GLU A 82 -1.88 -6.56 3.21
CA GLU A 82 -1.16 -6.52 4.48
C GLU A 82 0.14 -7.33 4.35
N ILE A 83 1.24 -6.74 4.77
CA ILE A 83 2.56 -7.35 4.80
C ILE A 83 3.05 -7.30 6.25
N PRO A 84 3.08 -8.42 6.98
CA PRO A 84 3.60 -8.43 8.33
C PRO A 84 5.11 -8.17 8.32
N LEU A 85 5.58 -7.39 9.29
CA LEU A 85 7.00 -7.16 9.54
C LEU A 85 7.38 -7.93 10.79
N LEU A 86 8.39 -8.80 10.67
CA LEU A 86 8.71 -9.81 11.66
C LEU A 86 10.05 -9.51 12.34
N LYS A 87 10.22 -9.91 13.60
CA LYS A 87 11.51 -9.96 14.29
C LYS A 87 11.60 -11.30 15.00
N GLY A 88 12.51 -12.18 14.60
CA GLY A 88 12.63 -13.53 15.16
C GLY A 88 11.35 -14.37 14.97
N GLY A 89 10.63 -14.18 13.85
CA GLY A 89 9.37 -14.87 13.55
C GLY A 89 8.11 -14.28 14.20
N GLU A 90 8.24 -13.31 15.11
CA GLU A 90 7.08 -12.61 15.71
C GLU A 90 6.71 -11.36 14.92
N THR A 91 5.41 -11.06 14.78
CA THR A 91 4.96 -9.84 14.13
C THR A 91 5.22 -8.62 15.01
N LYS A 92 6.13 -7.75 14.58
CA LYS A 92 6.48 -6.48 15.25
C LYS A 92 6.15 -5.26 14.41
N GLY A 93 5.41 -5.44 13.33
CA GLY A 93 4.88 -4.36 12.52
C GLY A 93 4.06 -4.89 11.36
N ARG A 94 3.51 -3.99 10.57
CA ARG A 94 2.81 -4.31 9.34
C ARG A 94 2.86 -3.13 8.38
N ALA A 95 2.97 -3.43 7.10
CA ALA A 95 2.73 -2.48 6.03
C ALA A 95 1.39 -2.81 5.38
N VAL A 96 0.55 -1.79 5.22
CA VAL A 96 -0.80 -1.95 4.69
C VAL A 96 -1.05 -1.00 3.53
N MET A 97 -1.68 -1.52 2.49
CA MET A 97 -2.30 -0.75 1.42
C MET A 97 -3.80 -1.05 1.40
N GLU A 98 -4.62 -0.01 1.45
CA GLU A 98 -6.07 -0.10 1.34
C GLU A 98 -6.52 0.70 0.13
N ALA A 99 -7.30 0.10 -0.75
CA ALA A 99 -7.86 0.75 -1.92
C ALA A 99 -9.38 0.64 -1.93
N ALA A 100 -10.04 1.75 -2.27
CA ALA A 100 -11.45 1.80 -2.58
C ALA A 100 -11.62 2.32 -4.01
N ILE A 101 -12.37 1.57 -4.83
CA ILE A 101 -12.58 1.86 -6.24
C ILE A 101 -14.08 1.83 -6.51
N PRO A 102 -14.73 2.98 -6.77
CA PRO A 102 -16.11 3.01 -7.22
C PRO A 102 -16.27 2.22 -8.53
N LYS A 103 -17.35 1.44 -8.64
CA LYS A 103 -17.73 0.73 -9.88
C LYS A 103 -18.34 1.67 -10.92
N THR A 104 -18.64 2.89 -10.51
CA THR A 104 -19.12 3.98 -11.37
C THR A 104 -17.93 4.85 -11.79
N PRO A 105 -17.80 5.18 -13.09
CA PRO A 105 -16.73 6.07 -13.52
C PRO A 105 -16.90 7.47 -12.92
N THR A 106 -15.78 8.09 -12.54
CA THR A 106 -15.70 9.46 -12.03
C THR A 106 -15.61 10.49 -13.15
N GLY A 107 -15.33 10.05 -14.39
CA GLY A 107 -15.32 10.90 -15.56
C GLY A 107 -15.03 10.14 -16.85
N GLU A 108 -14.82 10.89 -17.93
CA GLU A 108 -14.47 10.37 -19.24
C GLU A 108 -13.26 11.14 -19.80
N GLU A 109 -12.36 10.43 -20.47
CA GLU A 109 -11.19 11.03 -21.12
C GLU A 109 -10.97 10.36 -22.48
N GLY A 110 -11.29 11.09 -23.56
CA GLY A 110 -11.27 10.55 -24.92
C GLY A 110 -12.14 9.30 -25.06
N ASN A 111 -11.52 8.19 -25.47
CA ASN A 111 -12.21 6.89 -25.62
C ASN A 111 -12.18 6.02 -24.35
N ASN A 112 -11.96 6.61 -23.17
CA ASN A 112 -11.91 5.89 -21.90
C ASN A 112 -12.95 6.38 -20.90
N TYR A 113 -13.52 5.45 -20.15
CA TYR A 113 -14.08 5.73 -18.82
C TYR A 113 -12.92 5.86 -17.83
N VAL A 114 -13.01 6.85 -16.95
CA VAL A 114 -12.05 7.09 -15.87
C VAL A 114 -12.70 6.69 -14.56
N TYR A 115 -12.04 5.81 -13.82
CA TYR A 115 -12.37 5.46 -12.44
C TYR A 115 -11.28 6.01 -11.54
N THR A 116 -11.62 6.52 -10.37
CA THR A 116 -10.62 7.01 -9.41
C THR A 116 -10.52 6.04 -8.24
N ALA A 117 -9.34 5.45 -8.03
CA ALA A 117 -9.05 4.66 -6.84
C ALA A 117 -8.55 5.58 -5.73
N ASP A 118 -9.20 5.56 -4.58
CA ASP A 118 -8.69 6.15 -3.35
C ASP A 118 -7.82 5.11 -2.65
N VAL A 119 -6.52 5.38 -2.53
CA VAL A 119 -5.56 4.44 -1.96
C VAL A 119 -4.83 5.06 -0.78
N GLN A 120 -4.86 4.35 0.34
CA GLN A 120 -4.11 4.66 1.55
C GLN A 120 -3.00 3.64 1.75
N TYR A 121 -1.79 4.15 1.94
CA TYR A 121 -0.60 3.37 2.27
C TYR A 121 -0.15 3.77 3.66
N TYR A 122 0.17 2.79 4.51
CA TYR A 122 0.76 3.07 5.80
C TYR A 122 1.67 1.93 6.28
N ILE A 123 2.65 2.28 7.11
CA ILE A 123 3.53 1.33 7.77
C ILE A 123 3.43 1.58 9.28
N GLU A 124 3.15 0.52 10.03
CA GLU A 124 3.04 0.51 11.47
C GLU A 124 4.12 -0.38 12.07
N ILE A 125 4.81 0.10 13.10
CA ILE A 125 5.86 -0.64 13.80
C ILE A 125 5.54 -0.66 15.30
N ASP A 126 5.92 -1.74 15.98
CA ASP A 126 5.77 -1.89 17.41
C ASP A 126 6.65 -0.90 18.19
N GLU A 127 6.12 -0.37 19.29
CA GLU A 127 6.79 0.64 20.12
C GLU A 127 8.14 0.18 20.65
N GLN A 128 8.25 -1.10 21.02
CA GLN A 128 9.47 -1.67 21.57
C GLN A 128 10.61 -1.62 20.53
N VAL A 129 10.28 -1.93 19.28
CA VAL A 129 11.25 -1.87 18.17
C VAL A 129 11.69 -0.43 17.89
N LEU A 130 10.78 0.55 17.99
CA LEU A 130 11.12 1.96 17.83
C LEU A 130 12.05 2.45 18.95
N ALA A 131 11.85 2.00 20.18
CA ALA A 131 12.70 2.34 21.32
C ALA A 131 14.11 1.71 21.19
N GLU A 132 14.19 0.47 20.73
CA GLU A 132 15.46 -0.22 20.47
C GLU A 132 16.30 0.51 19.40
N SER A 133 15.68 0.90 18.27
CA SER A 133 16.39 1.61 17.19
C SER A 133 16.84 3.01 17.58
N THR A 134 16.10 3.69 18.45
CA THR A 134 16.51 4.99 19.03
C THR A 134 17.73 4.85 19.95
N THR A 135 17.86 3.70 20.62
CA THR A 135 18.96 3.43 21.57
C THR A 135 20.25 3.04 20.85
N SER A 136 20.18 2.33 19.72
CA SER A 136 21.34 1.96 18.90
C SER A 136 22.03 3.13 18.18
N GLY A 137 21.44 4.34 18.20
CA GLY A 137 22.02 5.57 17.66
C GLY A 137 22.85 6.39 18.66
N MET A 138 22.88 6.01 19.95
CA MET A 138 23.77 6.67 20.92
C MET A 138 25.17 6.09 20.82
N VAL A 139 25.99 6.71 19.97
CA VAL A 139 27.44 6.57 20.02
C VAL A 139 27.88 7.08 21.40
N GLU A 140 28.40 6.18 22.25
CA GLU A 140 29.11 6.58 23.47
C GLU A 140 30.29 7.47 23.08
N PHE A 141 30.13 8.79 23.21
CA PHE A 141 31.28 9.69 23.28
C PHE A 141 31.87 9.57 24.68
N SER A 142 32.85 8.68 24.84
CA SER A 142 33.80 8.76 25.94
C SER A 142 34.85 9.81 25.61
N LEU A 143 34.84 10.93 26.34
CA LEU A 143 35.97 11.84 26.52
C LEU A 143 36.38 11.83 27.99
#